data_AF-A0A2E5SRE3-F1
#
_entry.id   AF-A0A2E5SRE3-F1
#
_cell.length_a   1.000
_cell.length_b   1.000
_cell.length_c   1.000
_cell.angle_alpha   90.00
_cell.angle_beta   90.00
_cell.angle_gamma   90.00
#
_symmetry.space_group_name_H-M   'P 1'
#
loop_
_entity.id
_entity.type
_entity.pdbx_description
1 polymer ?
#
loop_
_entity_poly.entity_id
_entity_poly.type
_entity_poly.pdbx_seq_one_letter_code
_entity_poly.pdbx_strand_id
1 'polypeptide(L)'
;MKSGYIYVLIHPSDPDLYKIGITTRKPQHRLTEHNCNHEGYTGQIVKETGQKWELKEFHAVSDPYWAESVFWGTTPFADIPYRYGIEVKRMDWSQVRKGLDAAKKAGVRPEPGPLPDRVYAYTASIRKRLEGRGITLLGYVRSVISGKANFRCINGHQWRTTPSFVGEGQGCPECGVGERDPEEIKQRINAGVIYLLTHPDKPGFVNIGLGYDTHEEICRERPWGDWETHRSRNVEEVALAEGLIWELLGHPLPHDRKPIKKDLSVAEDDFRKLIYAMQKEIASAEKAKESASKMI
;
A
#
# COMPACT_ATOMS: atom_id res chain seq x y z
N MET A 1 -21.32 -3.77 -13.52
CA MET A 1 -21.27 -5.02 -12.72
C MET A 1 -22.62 -5.71 -12.81
N LYS A 2 -22.69 -7.04 -12.78
CA LYS A 2 -23.97 -7.76 -12.87
C LYS A 2 -24.47 -8.06 -11.46
N SER A 3 -25.71 -7.67 -11.17
CA SER A 3 -26.43 -8.11 -9.97
C SER A 3 -26.50 -9.63 -9.93
N GLY A 4 -26.63 -10.19 -8.74
CA GLY A 4 -26.70 -11.64 -8.55
C GLY A 4 -27.23 -11.98 -7.17
N TYR A 5 -26.74 -13.09 -6.62
CA TYR A 5 -27.20 -13.64 -5.36
C TYR A 5 -26.03 -14.06 -4.48
N ILE A 6 -26.18 -13.87 -3.17
CA ILE A 6 -25.46 -14.61 -2.15
C ILE A 6 -26.40 -15.71 -1.62
N TYR A 7 -25.89 -16.91 -1.42
CA TYR A 7 -26.69 -18.07 -0.97
C TYR A 7 -25.97 -18.88 0.10
N VAL A 8 -26.75 -19.59 0.90
CA VAL A 8 -26.30 -20.51 1.93
C VAL A 8 -26.85 -21.89 1.66
N LEU A 9 -25.95 -22.88 1.59
CA LEU A 9 -26.31 -24.29 1.58
C LEU A 9 -25.99 -24.91 2.94
N ILE A 10 -26.82 -25.87 3.33
CA ILE A 10 -26.60 -26.76 4.48
C ILE A 10 -26.45 -28.19 4.02
N HIS A 11 -25.85 -29.01 4.87
CA HIS A 11 -25.66 -30.42 4.60
C HIS A 11 -26.27 -31.27 5.73
N PRO A 12 -27.15 -32.25 5.44
CA PRO A 12 -27.82 -33.04 6.48
C PRO A 12 -26.90 -33.82 7.42
N SER A 13 -25.65 -34.08 7.01
CA SER A 13 -24.68 -34.81 7.83
C SER A 13 -24.15 -34.01 9.02
N ASP A 14 -24.28 -32.67 8.99
CA ASP A 14 -23.70 -31.78 9.98
C ASP A 14 -24.50 -30.47 10.05
N PRO A 15 -25.27 -30.23 11.13
CA PRO A 15 -26.18 -29.08 11.23
C PRO A 15 -25.45 -27.73 11.28
N ASP A 16 -24.15 -27.72 11.61
CA ASP A 16 -23.33 -26.51 11.67
C ASP A 16 -22.49 -26.31 10.42
N LEU A 17 -22.58 -27.22 9.43
CA LEU A 17 -21.82 -27.15 8.18
C LEU A 17 -22.55 -26.30 7.14
N TYR A 18 -21.98 -25.13 6.86
CA TYR A 18 -22.50 -24.20 5.89
C TYR A 18 -21.57 -24.06 4.70
N LYS A 19 -22.17 -24.02 3.51
CA LYS A 19 -21.54 -23.48 2.33
C LYS A 19 -22.11 -22.10 2.02
N ILE A 20 -21.26 -21.10 2.03
CA ILE A 20 -21.59 -19.78 1.49
C ILE A 20 -21.18 -19.77 0.02
N GLY A 21 -21.89 -19.03 -0.81
CA GLY A 21 -21.46 -18.83 -2.19
C GLY A 21 -22.20 -17.70 -2.87
N ILE A 22 -21.66 -17.28 -4.00
CA ILE A 22 -22.22 -16.24 -4.84
C ILE A 22 -22.47 -16.72 -6.27
N THR A 23 -23.45 -16.12 -6.93
CA THR A 23 -23.73 -16.42 -8.33
C THR A 23 -24.49 -15.29 -9.03
N THR A 24 -24.30 -15.16 -10.34
CA THR A 24 -25.14 -14.33 -11.20
C THR A 24 -26.32 -15.09 -11.81
N ARG A 25 -26.38 -16.42 -11.60
CA ARG A 25 -27.49 -17.30 -12.01
C ARG A 25 -28.44 -17.54 -10.82
N LYS A 26 -29.56 -18.21 -11.05
CA LYS A 26 -30.42 -18.67 -9.94
C LYS A 26 -29.64 -19.62 -9.01
N PRO A 27 -29.67 -19.44 -7.68
CA PRO A 27 -28.94 -20.32 -6.73
C PRO A 27 -29.26 -21.80 -6.86
N GLN A 28 -30.45 -22.17 -7.33
CA GLN A 28 -30.84 -23.56 -7.59
C GLN A 28 -29.92 -24.25 -8.61
N HIS A 29 -29.43 -23.52 -9.63
CA HIS A 29 -28.49 -24.10 -10.59
C HIS A 29 -27.15 -24.42 -9.93
N ARG A 30 -26.68 -23.54 -9.02
CA ARG A 30 -25.46 -23.79 -8.26
C ARG A 30 -25.61 -24.93 -7.27
N LEU A 31 -26.78 -25.06 -6.64
CA LEU A 31 -27.10 -26.21 -5.80
C LEU A 31 -26.97 -27.52 -6.59
N THR A 32 -27.52 -27.60 -7.80
CA THR A 32 -27.39 -28.77 -8.68
C THR A 32 -25.92 -29.05 -9.00
N GLU A 33 -25.15 -28.04 -9.37
CA GLU A 33 -23.71 -28.18 -9.65
C GLU A 33 -22.94 -28.74 -8.44
N HIS A 34 -23.19 -28.22 -7.22
CA HIS A 34 -22.56 -28.71 -5.99
C HIS A 34 -22.92 -30.16 -5.65
N ASN A 35 -24.11 -30.61 -6.02
CA ASN A 35 -24.60 -31.96 -5.77
C ASN A 35 -24.24 -32.99 -6.87
N CYS A 36 -23.77 -32.55 -8.03
CA CYS A 36 -23.48 -33.42 -9.18
C CYS A 36 -22.01 -33.45 -9.59
N ASN A 37 -21.23 -32.39 -9.31
CA ASN A 37 -19.80 -32.37 -9.62
C ASN A 37 -18.97 -32.87 -8.43
N HIS A 38 -18.52 -34.12 -8.49
CA HIS A 38 -17.72 -34.77 -7.45
C HIS A 38 -16.22 -34.44 -7.47
N GLU A 39 -15.74 -33.65 -8.43
CA GLU A 39 -14.34 -33.22 -8.48
C GLU A 39 -14.06 -32.10 -7.46
N GLY A 40 -15.07 -31.28 -7.15
CA GLY A 40 -14.96 -30.19 -6.17
C GLY A 40 -15.25 -30.64 -4.74
N TYR A 41 -14.72 -29.89 -3.76
CA TYR A 41 -14.84 -30.19 -2.33
C TYR A 41 -16.28 -30.48 -1.86
N THR A 42 -17.26 -29.70 -2.34
CA THR A 42 -18.67 -29.92 -1.98
C THR A 42 -19.23 -31.24 -2.50
N GLY A 43 -18.82 -31.67 -3.69
CA GLY A 43 -19.28 -32.93 -4.28
C GLY A 43 -18.54 -34.16 -3.72
N GLN A 44 -17.32 -33.96 -3.20
CA GLN A 44 -16.64 -34.98 -2.38
C GLN A 44 -17.43 -35.26 -1.10
N ILE A 45 -17.92 -34.22 -0.41
CA ILE A 45 -18.78 -34.40 0.78
C ILE A 45 -20.05 -35.21 0.44
N VAL A 46 -20.69 -34.93 -0.71
CA VAL A 46 -21.85 -35.71 -1.17
C VAL A 46 -21.49 -37.17 -1.43
N LYS A 47 -20.32 -37.43 -2.04
CA LYS A 47 -19.84 -38.78 -2.31
C LYS A 47 -19.54 -39.56 -1.02
N GLU A 48 -18.95 -38.90 -0.03
CA GLU A 48 -18.57 -39.50 1.25
C GLU A 48 -19.78 -39.80 2.15
N THR A 49 -20.74 -38.89 2.19
CA THR A 49 -21.90 -38.99 3.10
C THR A 49 -23.11 -39.68 2.47
N GLY A 50 -23.20 -39.70 1.13
CA GLY A 50 -24.39 -40.12 0.39
C GLY A 50 -25.57 -39.14 0.46
N GLN A 51 -25.41 -38.00 1.15
CA GLN A 51 -26.44 -36.99 1.32
C GLN A 51 -26.17 -35.79 0.40
N LYS A 52 -27.23 -35.06 0.03
CA LYS A 52 -27.13 -33.89 -0.85
C LYS A 52 -27.16 -32.61 -0.03
N TRP A 53 -26.47 -31.58 -0.50
CA TRP A 53 -26.65 -30.22 -0.03
C TRP A 53 -28.08 -29.74 -0.27
N GLU A 54 -28.55 -28.86 0.60
CA GLU A 54 -29.86 -28.21 0.52
C GLU A 54 -29.69 -26.69 0.56
N LEU A 55 -30.46 -25.97 -0.25
CA LEU A 55 -30.48 -24.50 -0.24
C LEU A 55 -31.28 -24.00 0.95
N LYS A 56 -30.62 -23.37 1.92
CA LYS A 56 -31.25 -22.84 3.13
C LYS A 56 -31.85 -21.45 2.91
N GLU A 57 -31.04 -20.51 2.41
CA GLU A 57 -31.46 -19.12 2.21
C GLU A 57 -30.63 -18.47 1.08
N PHE A 58 -31.20 -17.50 0.36
CA PHE A 58 -30.48 -16.69 -0.62
C PHE A 58 -31.08 -15.29 -0.74
N HIS A 59 -30.24 -14.33 -1.16
CA HIS A 59 -30.66 -12.94 -1.31
C HIS A 59 -30.09 -12.32 -2.58
N ALA A 60 -30.92 -11.53 -3.25
CA ALA A 60 -30.48 -10.69 -4.36
C ALA A 60 -29.55 -9.58 -3.84
N VAL A 61 -28.45 -9.36 -4.54
CA VAL A 61 -27.43 -8.35 -4.21
C VAL A 61 -26.97 -7.65 -5.49
N SER A 62 -26.62 -6.37 -5.36
CA SER A 62 -26.21 -5.54 -6.49
C SER A 62 -24.79 -5.88 -6.99
N ASP A 63 -23.93 -6.32 -6.07
CA ASP A 63 -22.57 -6.78 -6.36
C ASP A 63 -22.28 -8.06 -5.54
N PRO A 64 -22.34 -9.25 -6.15
CA PRO A 64 -22.15 -10.51 -5.43
C PRO A 64 -20.76 -10.64 -4.80
N TYR A 65 -19.70 -10.21 -5.47
CA TYR A 65 -18.33 -10.31 -4.93
C TYR A 65 -18.14 -9.41 -3.71
N TRP A 66 -18.75 -8.23 -3.73
CA TRP A 66 -18.73 -7.35 -2.58
C TRP A 66 -19.58 -7.87 -1.43
N ALA A 67 -20.78 -8.38 -1.73
CA ALA A 67 -21.65 -8.99 -0.73
C ALA A 67 -20.97 -10.14 0.01
N GLU A 68 -20.21 -10.99 -0.71
CA GLU A 68 -19.40 -12.04 -0.11
C GLU A 68 -18.26 -11.50 0.75
N SER A 69 -17.54 -10.50 0.26
CA SER A 69 -16.46 -9.86 1.03
C SER A 69 -16.99 -9.28 2.36
N VAL A 70 -18.15 -8.61 2.31
CA VAL A 70 -18.83 -8.06 3.49
C VAL A 70 -19.32 -9.17 4.41
N PHE A 71 -19.92 -10.24 3.87
CA PHE A 71 -20.34 -11.41 4.66
C PHE A 71 -19.17 -11.92 5.50
N TRP A 72 -18.07 -12.31 4.85
CA TRP A 72 -16.93 -12.94 5.53
C TRP A 72 -16.24 -11.97 6.49
N GLY A 73 -16.19 -10.68 6.15
CA GLY A 73 -15.66 -9.64 7.03
C GLY A 73 -16.40 -9.49 8.38
N THR A 74 -17.63 -9.98 8.49
CA THR A 74 -18.36 -10.00 9.78
C THR A 74 -18.11 -11.25 10.62
N THR A 75 -17.38 -12.22 10.07
CA THR A 75 -17.09 -13.53 10.68
C THR A 75 -15.62 -13.61 11.12
N PRO A 76 -15.25 -14.58 11.97
CA PRO A 76 -13.85 -14.86 12.28
C PRO A 76 -13.00 -15.29 11.07
N PHE A 77 -13.62 -15.55 9.92
CA PHE A 77 -12.98 -16.09 8.72
C PHE A 77 -12.92 -15.06 7.58
N ALA A 78 -12.58 -13.82 7.92
CA ALA A 78 -12.55 -12.69 6.98
C ALA A 78 -11.60 -12.87 5.79
N ASP A 79 -10.69 -13.84 5.85
CA ASP A 79 -9.72 -14.16 4.81
C ASP A 79 -10.20 -15.20 3.78
N ILE A 80 -11.35 -15.83 3.98
CA ILE A 80 -11.92 -16.83 3.06
C ILE A 80 -12.05 -16.32 1.61
N PRO A 81 -12.52 -15.09 1.33
CA PRO A 81 -12.60 -14.58 -0.05
C PRO A 81 -11.26 -14.60 -0.80
N TYR A 82 -10.15 -14.62 -0.07
CA TYR A 82 -8.79 -14.57 -0.61
C TYR A 82 -8.10 -15.94 -0.58
N ARG A 83 -8.71 -16.95 0.06
CA ARG A 83 -8.24 -18.34 0.07
C ARG A 83 -8.96 -19.11 -1.02
N TYR A 84 -8.27 -19.34 -2.14
CA TYR A 84 -8.75 -20.10 -3.30
C TYR A 84 -9.61 -21.34 -2.96
N GLY A 85 -10.95 -21.15 -2.91
CA GLY A 85 -11.91 -22.17 -3.32
C GLY A 85 -12.65 -23.00 -2.27
N ILE A 86 -12.54 -22.76 -0.95
CA ILE A 86 -13.34 -23.52 0.04
C ILE A 86 -14.09 -22.60 1.02
N GLU A 87 -15.27 -22.17 0.60
CA GLU A 87 -16.29 -21.43 1.39
C GLU A 87 -17.19 -22.37 2.21
N VAL A 88 -16.70 -23.55 2.57
CA VAL A 88 -17.40 -24.52 3.42
C VAL A 88 -16.82 -24.44 4.82
N LYS A 89 -17.64 -24.08 5.81
CA LYS A 89 -17.21 -23.90 7.20
C LYS A 89 -18.25 -24.36 8.18
N ARG A 90 -17.76 -24.88 9.31
CA ARG A 90 -18.56 -25.03 10.52
C ARG A 90 -18.73 -23.66 11.18
N MET A 91 -19.97 -23.23 11.38
CA MET A 91 -20.30 -21.91 11.93
C MET A 91 -21.56 -22.00 12.77
N ASP A 92 -21.70 -21.10 13.74
CA ASP A 92 -22.99 -20.89 14.40
C ASP A 92 -23.95 -20.15 13.46
N TRP A 93 -25.22 -20.55 13.42
CA TRP A 93 -26.21 -19.94 12.53
C TRP A 93 -26.38 -18.42 12.76
N SER A 94 -26.20 -17.94 13.99
CA SER A 94 -26.23 -16.50 14.30
C SER A 94 -25.12 -15.72 13.58
N GLN A 95 -23.95 -16.34 13.38
CA GLN A 95 -22.84 -15.75 12.61
C GLN A 95 -23.21 -15.67 11.13
N VAL A 96 -23.78 -16.74 10.57
CA VAL A 96 -24.23 -16.78 9.17
C VAL A 96 -25.31 -15.73 8.93
N ARG A 97 -26.32 -15.64 9.82
CA ARG A 97 -27.39 -14.63 9.73
C ARG A 97 -26.84 -13.21 9.79
N LYS A 98 -25.90 -12.92 10.70
CA LYS A 98 -25.23 -11.61 10.79
C LYS A 98 -24.51 -11.26 9.47
N GLY A 99 -23.80 -12.23 8.88
CA GLY A 99 -23.14 -12.07 7.60
C GLY A 99 -24.13 -11.81 6.45
N LEU A 100 -25.24 -12.56 6.39
CA LEU A 100 -26.27 -12.36 5.37
C LEU A 100 -26.93 -10.98 5.50
N ASP A 101 -27.23 -10.53 6.72
CA ASP A 101 -27.81 -9.21 6.96
C ASP A 101 -26.86 -8.08 6.56
N ALA A 102 -25.55 -8.25 6.76
CA ALA A 102 -24.54 -7.32 6.26
C ALA A 102 -24.44 -7.34 4.73
N ALA A 103 -24.43 -8.53 4.12
CA ALA A 103 -24.38 -8.72 2.66
C ALA A 103 -25.59 -8.10 1.94
N LYS A 104 -26.81 -8.24 2.49
CA LYS A 104 -28.03 -7.59 1.97
C LYS A 104 -27.90 -6.07 1.91
N LYS A 105 -27.25 -5.47 2.92
CA LYS A 105 -27.08 -4.02 3.06
C LYS A 105 -25.82 -3.49 2.35
N ALA A 106 -24.99 -4.36 1.80
CA ALA A 106 -23.67 -4.02 1.25
C ALA A 106 -23.72 -3.13 0.01
N GLY A 107 -24.82 -3.17 -0.76
CA GLY A 107 -24.96 -2.41 -1.99
C GLY A 107 -23.94 -2.83 -3.06
N VAL A 108 -23.32 -1.85 -3.70
CA VAL A 108 -22.21 -2.04 -4.65
C VAL A 108 -20.90 -1.75 -3.91
N ARG A 109 -19.80 -2.42 -4.29
CA ARG A 109 -18.49 -2.11 -3.74
C ARG A 109 -18.24 -0.61 -3.87
N PRO A 110 -17.94 0.12 -2.78
CA PRO A 110 -17.56 1.51 -2.90
C PRO A 110 -16.30 1.59 -3.78
N GLU A 111 -16.22 2.62 -4.61
CA GLU A 111 -14.99 2.92 -5.32
C GLU A 111 -13.81 2.93 -4.34
N PRO A 112 -12.64 2.43 -4.73
CA PRO A 112 -11.47 2.49 -3.88
C PRO A 112 -11.30 3.93 -3.38
N GLY A 113 -11.21 4.09 -2.05
CA GLY A 113 -10.92 5.39 -1.46
C GLY A 113 -9.64 5.99 -2.06
N PRO A 114 -9.41 7.30 -1.86
CA PRO A 114 -8.22 7.96 -2.37
C PRO A 114 -6.98 7.19 -1.93
N LEU A 115 -6.01 7.08 -2.84
CA LEU A 115 -4.75 6.42 -2.51
C LEU A 115 -4.09 7.13 -1.31
N PRO A 116 -3.45 6.40 -0.39
CA PRO A 116 -2.72 7.00 0.72
C PRO A 116 -1.61 7.94 0.21
N ASP A 117 -1.28 9.00 0.97
CA ASP A 117 -0.27 10.00 0.59
C ASP A 117 1.08 9.37 0.22
N ARG A 118 1.52 8.35 0.96
CA ARG A 118 2.74 7.59 0.64
C ARG A 118 2.77 7.05 -0.79
N VAL A 119 1.62 6.68 -1.37
CA VAL A 119 1.53 6.14 -2.73
C VAL A 119 1.83 7.24 -3.75
N TYR A 120 1.30 8.45 -3.55
CA TYR A 120 1.64 9.60 -4.39
C TYR A 120 3.11 9.98 -4.23
N ALA A 121 3.62 10.04 -2.99
CA ALA A 121 5.01 10.38 -2.72
C ALA A 121 6.00 9.37 -3.34
N TYR A 122 5.75 8.07 -3.23
CA TYR A 122 6.56 7.03 -3.89
C TYR A 122 6.48 7.12 -5.41
N THR A 123 5.30 7.42 -5.94
CA THR A 123 5.11 7.58 -7.39
C THR A 123 5.89 8.79 -7.90
N ALA A 124 5.85 9.93 -7.19
CA ALA A 124 6.62 11.13 -7.51
C ALA A 124 8.13 10.87 -7.45
N SER A 125 8.61 10.23 -6.38
CA SER A 125 10.02 9.84 -6.22
C SER A 125 10.52 8.99 -7.38
N ILE A 126 9.78 7.92 -7.73
CA ILE A 126 10.16 7.08 -8.88
C ILE A 126 10.11 7.88 -10.18
N ARG A 127 9.08 8.69 -10.43
CA ARG A 127 9.02 9.54 -11.64
C ARG A 127 10.22 10.46 -11.75
N LYS A 128 10.58 11.18 -10.67
CA LYS A 128 11.75 12.07 -10.60
C LYS A 128 13.04 11.32 -10.96
N ARG A 129 13.23 10.10 -10.42
CA ARG A 129 14.39 9.23 -10.72
C ARG A 129 14.43 8.68 -12.15
N LEU A 130 13.31 8.69 -12.87
CA LEU A 130 13.22 8.25 -14.27
C LEU A 130 13.42 9.38 -15.29
N GLU A 131 13.44 10.64 -14.85
CA GLU A 131 13.55 11.80 -15.74
C GLU A 131 14.79 11.72 -16.64
N GLY A 132 14.55 11.85 -17.95
CA GLY A 132 15.61 11.79 -18.96
C GLY A 132 16.22 10.40 -19.18
N ARG A 133 15.62 9.31 -18.66
CA ARG A 133 16.10 7.93 -18.89
C ARG A 133 15.33 7.18 -19.98
N GLY A 134 14.30 7.78 -20.57
CA GLY A 134 13.47 7.12 -21.59
C GLY A 134 12.65 5.94 -21.03
N ILE A 135 12.35 5.96 -19.73
CA ILE A 135 11.50 4.97 -19.05
C ILE A 135 10.28 5.69 -18.46
N THR A 136 9.10 5.13 -18.68
CA THR A 136 7.83 5.62 -18.14
C THR A 136 7.30 4.63 -17.10
N LEU A 137 6.96 5.14 -15.90
CA LEU A 137 6.22 4.38 -14.89
C LEU A 137 4.73 4.31 -15.28
N LEU A 138 4.18 3.10 -15.32
CA LEU A 138 2.78 2.84 -15.63
C LEU A 138 1.98 2.63 -14.34
N GLY A 139 1.25 3.66 -13.92
CA GLY A 139 0.39 3.66 -12.74
C GLY A 139 1.08 4.15 -11.46
N TYR A 140 0.62 3.64 -10.31
CA TYR A 140 1.06 4.08 -8.98
C TYR A 140 1.98 3.07 -8.29
N VAL A 141 2.92 3.58 -7.49
CA VAL A 141 3.82 2.79 -6.66
C VAL A 141 3.25 2.63 -5.26
N ARG A 142 2.76 1.43 -4.93
CA ARG A 142 2.20 1.14 -3.59
C ARG A 142 3.28 0.86 -2.53
N SER A 143 4.41 0.32 -2.95
CA SER A 143 5.60 0.04 -2.12
C SER A 143 6.83 0.11 -3.03
N VAL A 144 7.87 0.82 -2.57
CA VAL A 144 9.12 1.00 -3.34
C VAL A 144 10.01 -0.23 -3.28
N ILE A 145 10.06 -0.90 -2.12
CA ILE A 145 11.02 -1.97 -1.81
C ILE A 145 10.42 -3.37 -2.03
N SER A 146 9.17 -3.57 -1.59
CA SER A 146 8.50 -4.89 -1.66
C SER A 146 7.39 -4.95 -2.70
N GLY A 147 7.05 -3.81 -3.32
CA GLY A 147 6.00 -3.71 -4.32
C GLY A 147 6.47 -4.13 -5.71
N LYS A 148 5.50 -4.25 -6.63
CA LYS A 148 5.75 -4.37 -8.06
C LYS A 148 5.05 -3.25 -8.80
N ALA A 149 5.75 -2.62 -9.73
CA ALA A 149 5.19 -1.65 -10.66
C ALA A 149 5.49 -2.05 -12.11
N ASN A 150 4.71 -1.51 -13.03
CA ASN A 150 4.87 -1.74 -14.46
C ASN A 150 5.61 -0.54 -15.07
N PHE A 151 6.53 -0.81 -15.98
CA PHE A 151 7.34 0.20 -16.67
C PHE A 151 7.27 -0.01 -18.18
N ARG A 152 7.53 1.04 -18.94
CA ARG A 152 7.69 1.00 -20.39
C ARG A 152 8.90 1.82 -20.81
N CYS A 153 9.79 1.28 -21.63
CA CYS A 153 10.87 2.08 -22.21
C CYS A 153 10.46 2.73 -23.53
N ILE A 154 11.27 3.67 -24.03
CA ILE A 154 11.00 4.39 -25.28
C ILE A 154 10.90 3.46 -26.51
N ASN A 155 11.54 2.29 -26.47
CA ASN A 155 11.47 1.26 -27.51
C ASN A 155 10.17 0.42 -27.43
N GLY A 156 9.29 0.67 -26.45
CA GLY A 156 7.99 0.01 -26.33
C GLY A 156 7.94 -1.24 -25.45
N HIS A 157 9.09 -1.79 -25.03
CA HIS A 157 9.14 -2.94 -24.12
C HIS A 157 8.50 -2.62 -22.77
N GLN A 158 7.68 -3.53 -22.27
CA GLN A 158 6.98 -3.40 -20.99
C GLN A 158 7.40 -4.50 -20.03
N TRP A 159 7.75 -4.14 -18.81
CA TRP A 159 8.13 -5.11 -17.79
C TRP A 159 7.61 -4.73 -16.42
N ARG A 160 7.53 -5.74 -15.54
CA ARG A 160 7.05 -5.60 -14.17
C ARG A 160 8.16 -5.99 -13.20
N THR A 161 8.58 -5.05 -12.36
CA THR A 161 9.66 -5.29 -11.39
C THR A 161 9.49 -4.46 -10.12
N THR A 162 10.41 -4.62 -9.17
CA THR A 162 10.48 -3.81 -7.95
C THR A 162 10.86 -2.37 -8.29
N PRO A 163 10.10 -1.35 -7.85
CA PRO A 163 10.34 0.04 -8.25
C PRO A 163 11.72 0.57 -7.85
N SER A 164 12.23 0.20 -6.67
CA SER A 164 13.56 0.64 -6.21
C SER A 164 14.65 0.29 -7.21
N PHE A 165 14.61 -0.91 -7.80
CA PHE A 165 15.64 -1.33 -8.75
C PHE A 165 15.70 -0.45 -10.00
N VAL A 166 14.53 -0.09 -10.55
CA VAL A 166 14.49 0.84 -11.68
C VAL A 166 14.89 2.24 -11.23
N GLY A 167 14.41 2.71 -10.07
CA GLY A 167 14.76 4.02 -9.49
C GLY A 167 16.24 4.17 -9.11
N GLU A 168 16.93 3.07 -8.85
CA GLU A 168 18.36 3.00 -8.54
C GLU A 168 19.22 2.81 -9.78
N GLY A 169 18.63 2.68 -10.97
CA GLY A 169 19.41 2.73 -12.21
C GLY A 169 19.19 1.58 -13.17
N GLN A 170 18.49 0.52 -12.79
CA GLN A 170 18.23 -0.58 -13.74
C GLN A 170 17.43 -0.09 -14.95
N GLY A 171 17.94 -0.44 -16.14
CA GLY A 171 17.30 -0.15 -17.42
C GLY A 171 16.26 -1.18 -17.83
N CYS A 172 15.82 -1.08 -19.07
CA CYS A 172 14.96 -2.07 -19.71
C CYS A 172 15.70 -3.41 -19.84
N PRO A 173 15.12 -4.54 -19.39
CA PRO A 173 15.79 -5.84 -19.45
C PRO A 173 16.01 -6.37 -20.88
N GLU A 174 15.25 -5.86 -21.86
CA GLU A 174 15.33 -6.31 -23.25
C GLU A 174 16.34 -5.51 -24.08
N CYS A 175 16.52 -4.22 -23.80
CA CYS A 175 17.32 -3.33 -24.65
C CYS A 175 18.31 -2.43 -23.91
N GLY A 176 18.42 -2.56 -22.59
CA GLY A 176 19.33 -1.75 -21.75
C GLY A 176 18.94 -0.26 -21.62
N VAL A 177 17.95 0.22 -22.38
CA VAL A 177 17.55 1.63 -22.35
C VAL A 177 17.24 2.09 -20.93
N GLY A 178 17.82 3.22 -20.56
CA GLY A 178 17.60 3.89 -19.29
C GLY A 178 18.42 3.31 -18.14
N GLU A 179 19.36 2.40 -18.41
CA GLU A 179 20.40 2.06 -17.43
C GLU A 179 21.24 3.30 -17.09
N ARG A 180 21.50 3.51 -15.80
CA ARG A 180 22.28 4.64 -15.31
C ARG A 180 22.90 4.28 -13.95
N ASP A 181 24.05 4.86 -13.65
CA ASP A 181 24.68 4.68 -12.34
C ASP A 181 23.79 5.26 -11.21
N PRO A 182 23.61 4.53 -10.09
CA PRO A 182 22.81 5.01 -8.97
C PRO A 182 23.27 6.36 -8.39
N GLU A 183 24.58 6.63 -8.40
CA GLU A 183 25.14 7.87 -7.85
C GLU A 183 24.88 9.06 -8.77
N GLU A 184 24.97 8.87 -10.08
CA GLU A 184 24.56 9.88 -11.07
C GLU A 184 23.07 10.26 -10.87
N ILE A 185 22.21 9.28 -10.58
CA ILE A 185 20.79 9.55 -10.30
C ILE A 185 20.63 10.38 -9.04
N LYS A 186 21.30 10.02 -7.93
CA LYS A 186 21.21 10.77 -6.66
C LYS A 186 21.67 12.22 -6.82
N GLN A 187 22.80 12.43 -7.49
CA GLN A 187 23.32 13.77 -7.79
C GLN A 187 22.33 14.57 -8.63
N ARG A 188 21.78 13.97 -9.69
CA ARG A 188 20.82 14.63 -10.58
C ARG A 188 19.54 15.05 -9.88
N ILE A 189 19.02 14.22 -8.96
CA ILE A 189 17.81 14.57 -8.20
C ILE A 189 18.11 15.47 -6.98
N ASN A 190 19.38 15.83 -6.77
CA ASN A 190 19.88 16.56 -5.61
C ASN A 190 19.42 15.92 -4.28
N ALA A 191 19.51 14.58 -4.22
CA ALA A 191 19.24 13.85 -3.00
C ALA A 191 20.32 14.18 -1.97
N GLY A 192 19.93 14.21 -0.70
CA GLY A 192 20.84 14.46 0.39
C GLY A 192 20.42 13.74 1.65
N VAL A 193 21.07 14.10 2.74
CA VAL A 193 20.87 13.52 4.06
C VAL A 193 20.56 14.65 5.04
N ILE A 194 19.49 14.46 5.80
CA ILE A 194 19.16 15.33 6.94
C ILE A 194 19.54 14.63 8.23
N TYR A 195 20.03 15.41 9.20
CA TYR A 195 20.62 14.93 10.44
C TYR A 195 19.96 15.58 11.64
N LEU A 196 19.67 14.79 12.67
CA LEU A 196 19.44 15.26 14.02
C LEU A 196 20.78 15.18 14.75
N LEU A 197 21.23 16.32 15.28
CA LEU A 197 22.54 16.48 15.90
C LEU A 197 22.41 16.69 17.41
N THR A 198 23.37 16.15 18.14
CA THR A 198 23.54 16.35 19.59
C THR A 198 24.96 16.82 19.89
N HIS A 199 25.18 17.40 21.07
CA HIS A 199 26.51 17.85 21.48
C HIS A 199 26.81 17.37 22.90
N PRO A 200 27.98 16.73 23.14
CA PRO A 200 28.30 16.14 24.45
C PRO A 200 28.29 17.18 25.58
N ASP A 201 28.87 18.36 25.34
CA ASP A 201 28.93 19.43 26.35
C ASP A 201 27.69 20.34 26.43
N LYS A 202 26.63 20.06 25.64
CA LYS A 202 25.40 20.88 25.63
C LYS A 202 24.16 19.99 25.76
N PRO A 203 23.99 19.29 26.89
CA PRO A 203 22.82 18.45 27.11
C PRO A 203 21.53 19.27 27.04
N GLY A 204 20.49 18.70 26.42
CA GLY A 204 19.19 19.35 26.23
C GLY A 204 19.15 20.36 25.07
N PHE A 205 20.22 20.42 24.26
CA PHE A 205 20.21 21.11 22.97
C PHE A 205 20.33 20.12 21.82
N VAL A 206 19.61 20.42 20.74
CA VAL A 206 19.70 19.69 19.47
C VAL A 206 19.89 20.68 18.33
N ASN A 207 20.41 20.19 17.21
CA ASN A 207 20.47 20.97 15.97
C ASN A 207 20.11 20.10 14.76
N ILE A 208 19.85 20.75 13.62
CA ILE A 208 19.63 20.08 12.34
C ILE A 208 20.84 20.29 11.43
N GLY A 209 21.35 19.19 10.90
CA GLY A 209 22.39 19.18 9.89
C GLY A 209 21.83 18.76 8.53
N LEU A 210 22.45 19.24 7.47
CA LEU A 210 22.16 18.84 6.08
C LEU A 210 23.46 18.49 5.38
N GLY A 211 23.41 17.56 4.44
CA GLY A 211 24.50 17.31 3.50
C GLY A 211 23.96 16.72 2.19
N TYR A 212 24.71 16.93 1.11
CA TYR A 212 24.35 16.48 -0.24
C TYR A 212 25.27 15.39 -0.76
N ASP A 213 26.43 15.20 -0.12
CA ASP A 213 27.36 14.11 -0.38
C ASP A 213 26.88 12.80 0.27
N THR A 214 27.65 11.73 0.11
CA THR A 214 27.31 10.46 0.74
C THR A 214 27.36 10.57 2.26
N HIS A 215 26.54 9.78 2.96
CA HIS A 215 26.56 9.76 4.43
C HIS A 215 27.96 9.46 5.00
N GLU A 216 28.74 8.63 4.31
CA GLU A 216 30.11 8.28 4.69
C GLU A 216 31.07 9.48 4.57
N GLU A 217 30.98 10.25 3.49
CA GLU A 217 31.78 11.46 3.29
C GLU A 217 31.43 12.53 4.32
N ILE A 218 30.14 12.78 4.54
CA ILE A 218 29.68 13.77 5.52
C ILE A 218 30.13 13.39 6.94
N CYS A 219 30.04 12.12 7.31
CA CYS A 219 30.51 11.64 8.61
C CYS A 219 32.03 11.75 8.77
N ARG A 220 32.79 11.67 7.67
CA ARG A 220 34.25 11.85 7.66
C ARG A 220 34.63 13.33 7.81
N GLU A 221 33.96 14.21 7.08
CA GLU A 221 34.26 15.64 7.08
C GLU A 221 33.80 16.35 8.35
N ARG A 222 32.77 15.82 9.02
CA ARG A 222 32.16 16.42 10.22
C ARG A 222 31.87 17.92 10.02
N PRO A 223 30.99 18.30 9.08
CA PRO A 223 30.76 19.70 8.75
C PRO A 223 30.14 20.52 9.91
N TRP A 224 29.74 19.86 11.01
CA TRP A 224 29.10 20.49 12.17
C TRP A 224 30.05 20.65 13.37
N GLY A 225 31.36 20.48 13.20
CA GLY A 225 32.35 20.65 14.26
C GLY A 225 32.14 19.63 15.39
N ASP A 226 31.98 20.11 16.62
CA ASP A 226 31.80 19.29 17.83
C ASP A 226 30.39 18.68 17.96
N TRP A 227 29.47 18.99 17.03
CA TRP A 227 28.16 18.35 16.98
C TRP A 227 28.24 16.96 16.36
N GLU A 228 27.64 16.00 17.05
CA GLU A 228 27.63 14.60 16.67
C GLU A 228 26.31 14.21 16.02
N THR A 229 26.39 13.29 15.05
CA THR A 229 25.19 12.72 14.44
C THR A 229 24.49 11.79 15.42
N HIS A 230 23.27 12.14 15.80
CA HIS A 230 22.41 11.28 16.60
C HIS A 230 21.52 10.40 15.72
N ARG A 231 20.91 11.00 14.68
CA ARG A 231 20.13 10.29 13.65
C ARG A 231 20.32 10.93 12.30
N SER A 232 20.15 10.13 11.24
CA SER A 232 20.20 10.61 9.86
C SER A 232 19.07 10.01 9.04
N ARG A 233 18.72 10.66 7.92
CA ARG A 233 17.75 10.16 6.95
C ARG A 233 18.06 10.66 5.55
N ASN A 234 18.05 9.75 4.58
CA ASN A 234 18.11 10.11 3.17
C ASN A 234 16.79 10.77 2.73
N VAL A 235 16.89 11.88 2.01
CA VAL A 235 15.74 12.66 1.50
C VAL A 235 16.02 13.12 0.06
N GLU A 236 15.00 13.12 -0.77
CA GLU A 236 15.11 13.54 -2.19
C GLU A 236 14.74 15.03 -2.40
N GLU A 237 14.23 15.68 -1.36
CA GLU A 237 13.83 17.08 -1.34
C GLU A 237 14.38 17.72 -0.05
N VAL A 238 15.69 18.02 -0.05
CA VAL A 238 16.42 18.47 1.15
C VAL A 238 15.84 19.78 1.72
N ALA A 239 15.52 20.75 0.85
CA ALA A 239 14.95 22.03 1.27
C ALA A 239 13.55 21.87 1.90
N LEU A 240 12.70 21.01 1.32
CA LEU A 240 11.40 20.69 1.90
C LEU A 240 11.56 19.97 3.25
N ALA A 241 12.49 19.02 3.33
CA ALA A 241 12.80 18.32 4.57
C ALA A 241 13.28 19.28 5.66
N GLU A 242 14.16 20.24 5.33
CA GLU A 242 14.64 21.27 6.24
C GLU A 242 13.49 22.12 6.78
N GLY A 243 12.64 22.66 5.92
CA GLY A 243 11.49 23.48 6.34
C GLY A 243 10.56 22.72 7.29
N LEU A 244 10.19 21.49 6.91
CA LEU A 244 9.27 20.67 7.69
C LEU A 244 9.84 20.20 9.03
N ILE A 245 11.15 19.88 9.11
CA ILE A 245 11.72 19.47 10.40
C ILE A 245 11.75 20.63 11.38
N TRP A 246 12.06 21.85 10.92
CA TRP A 246 12.06 23.04 11.76
C TRP A 246 10.64 23.40 12.22
N GLU A 247 9.63 23.25 11.36
CA GLU A 247 8.22 23.34 11.74
C GLU A 247 7.85 22.33 12.83
N LEU A 248 8.19 21.05 12.64
CA LEU A 248 7.90 19.98 13.61
C LEU A 248 8.58 20.22 14.96
N LEU A 249 9.80 20.74 14.95
CA LEU A 249 10.53 21.10 16.17
C LEU A 249 9.93 22.32 16.90
N GLY A 250 9.00 23.06 16.27
CA GLY A 250 8.36 24.25 16.83
C GLY A 250 9.11 25.55 16.56
N HIS A 251 10.04 25.55 15.61
CA HIS A 251 10.89 26.68 15.25
C HIS A 251 10.89 26.86 13.73
N PRO A 252 9.74 27.22 13.10
CA PRO A 252 9.66 27.32 11.63
C PRO A 252 10.63 28.36 11.07
N LEU A 253 11.18 28.09 9.89
CA LEU A 253 12.00 29.04 9.14
C LEU A 253 11.16 30.27 8.70
N PRO A 254 11.78 31.47 8.53
CA PRO A 254 13.21 31.75 8.65
C PRO A 254 13.66 32.02 10.09
N HIS A 255 14.80 31.43 10.48
CA HIS A 255 15.60 31.79 11.65
C HIS A 255 17.08 31.49 11.36
N ASP A 256 17.97 31.76 12.32
CA ASP A 256 19.43 31.68 12.14
C ASP A 256 20.01 30.25 12.19
N ARG A 257 19.15 29.21 12.18
CA ARG A 257 19.53 27.79 12.26
C ARG A 257 20.47 27.45 13.43
N LYS A 258 20.41 28.23 14.50
CA LYS A 258 21.15 27.91 15.73
C LYS A 258 20.53 26.72 16.46
N PRO A 259 21.35 26.00 17.26
CA PRO A 259 20.86 24.94 18.13
C PRO A 259 19.72 25.41 19.05
N ILE A 260 18.73 24.55 19.23
CA ILE A 260 17.54 24.83 20.04
C ILE A 260 17.55 24.01 21.32
N LYS A 261 16.96 24.56 22.39
CA LYS A 261 16.73 23.82 23.62
C LYS A 261 15.51 22.92 23.44
N LYS A 262 15.73 21.60 23.37
CA LYS A 262 14.68 20.61 23.14
C LYS A 262 15.08 19.29 23.79
N ASP A 263 14.13 18.64 24.43
CA ASP A 263 14.34 17.28 24.91
C ASP A 263 14.64 16.33 23.73
N LEU A 264 15.65 15.48 23.89
CA LEU A 264 16.12 14.62 22.81
C LEU A 264 15.04 13.62 22.37
N SER A 265 14.27 13.07 23.31
CA SER A 265 13.21 12.10 22.97
C SER A 265 12.09 12.74 22.15
N VAL A 266 11.75 14.00 22.45
CA VAL A 266 10.79 14.77 21.66
C VAL A 266 11.35 15.09 20.28
N ALA A 267 12.61 15.54 20.20
CA ALA A 267 13.28 15.83 18.93
C ALA A 267 13.37 14.57 18.04
N GLU A 268 13.62 13.40 18.63
CA GLU A 268 13.60 12.13 17.90
C GLU A 268 12.22 11.81 17.31
N ASP A 269 11.15 12.03 18.09
CA ASP A 269 9.79 11.78 17.63
C ASP A 269 9.39 12.73 16.48
N ASP A 270 9.74 14.00 16.61
CA ASP A 270 9.59 15.01 15.55
C ASP A 270 10.38 14.59 14.28
N PHE A 271 11.62 14.11 14.44
CA PHE A 271 12.44 13.60 13.33
C PHE A 271 11.85 12.33 12.68
N ARG A 272 11.24 11.43 13.47
CA ARG A 272 10.52 10.26 12.92
C ARG A 272 9.33 10.71 12.07
N LYS A 273 8.57 11.70 12.53
CA LYS A 273 7.39 12.26 11.85
C LYS A 273 7.70 12.94 10.52
N LEU A 274 8.94 13.40 10.31
CA LEU A 274 9.38 14.11 9.10
C LEU A 274 8.96 13.41 7.80
N ILE A 275 9.13 12.08 7.70
CA ILE A 275 8.76 11.36 6.46
C ILE A 275 7.28 11.45 6.14
N TYR A 276 6.41 11.44 7.15
CA TYR A 276 4.97 11.53 6.95
C TYR A 276 4.56 12.94 6.54
N ALA A 277 5.21 13.96 7.13
CA ALA A 277 5.03 15.35 6.72
C ALA A 277 5.46 15.55 5.26
N MET A 278 6.64 15.08 4.88
CA MET A 278 7.12 15.13 3.50
C MET A 278 6.18 14.41 2.53
N GLN A 279 5.73 13.19 2.88
CA GLN A 279 4.79 12.43 2.06
C GLN A 279 3.49 13.19 1.82
N LYS A 280 2.97 13.86 2.86
CA LYS A 280 1.74 14.65 2.78
C LYS A 280 1.90 15.85 1.82
N GLU A 281 3.00 16.60 1.93
CA GLU A 281 3.27 17.75 1.06
C GLU A 281 3.45 17.32 -0.40
N ILE A 282 4.28 16.30 -0.65
CA ILE A 282 4.50 15.76 -1.99
C ILE A 282 3.19 15.23 -2.58
N ALA A 283 2.41 14.50 -1.79
CA ALA A 283 1.12 13.97 -2.25
C ALA A 283 0.13 15.09 -2.60
N SER A 284 0.10 16.17 -1.82
CA SER A 284 -0.78 17.31 -2.09
C SER A 284 -0.40 17.99 -3.40
N ALA A 285 0.90 18.18 -3.66
CA ALA A 285 1.38 18.71 -4.93
C ALA A 285 1.05 17.80 -6.13
N GLU A 286 1.23 16.48 -6.00
CA GLU A 286 0.89 15.54 -7.08
C GLU A 286 -0.62 15.49 -7.38
N LYS A 287 -1.47 15.47 -6.35
CA LYS A 287 -2.93 15.53 -6.52
C LYS A 287 -3.37 16.81 -7.24
N ALA A 288 -2.72 17.94 -6.94
CA ALA A 288 -3.00 19.20 -7.62
C ALA A 288 -2.62 19.14 -9.11
N LYS A 289 -1.46 18.55 -9.45
CA LYS A 289 -1.04 18.33 -10.85
C LYS A 289 -2.01 17.44 -11.62
N GLU A 290 -2.43 16.33 -11.02
CA GLU A 290 -3.39 15.41 -11.66
C GLU A 290 -4.77 16.05 -11.87
N SER A 291 -5.20 16.91 -10.94
CA SER A 291 -6.46 17.64 -11.05
C SER A 291 -6.40 18.66 -12.18
N ALA A 292 -5.29 19.40 -12.31
CA ALA A 292 -5.08 20.34 -13.41
C ALA A 292 -5.02 19.65 -14.78
N SER A 293 -4.37 18.49 -14.87
CA SER A 293 -4.25 17.70 -16.11
C SER A 293 -5.61 17.18 -16.62
N LYS A 294 -6.58 16.93 -15.74
CA LYS A 294 -7.94 16.51 -16.10
C LYS A 294 -8.86 17.64 -16.58
N MET A 295 -8.45 18.90 -16.40
CA MET A 295 -9.24 20.08 -16.81
C MET A 295 -8.87 20.60 -18.21
N ILE A 296 -7.86 20.01 -18.85
CA ILE A 296 -7.39 20.31 -20.21
C ILE A 296 -7.87 19.22 -21.15
#